data_AF-C0FRM5-F1
#
_entry.id   AF-C0FRM5-F1
#
_cell.length_a   1.000
_cell.length_b   1.000
_cell.length_c   1.000
_cell.angle_alpha   90.00
_cell.angle_beta   90.00
_cell.angle_gamma   90.00
#
_symmetry.space_group_name_H-M   'P 1'
#
loop_
_entity.id
_entity.type
_entity.pdbx_description
1 polymer ?
#
loop_
_entity_poly.entity_id
_entity_poly.type
_entity_poly.pdbx_seq_one_letter_code
_entity_poly.pdbx_strand_id
1 'polypeptide(L)'
;MLKKSNINDWLYNFLLDSLDGEQIEVSKEMLFPNSFTTLQRVVYEENKIELLKKYLNNDWYNEDCGCYEAHKSKQNIYYGYWSFEAGAIAKILKINDTQLRDTQYYPYDMVHYKE
;
A
#
# COMPACT_ATOMS: atom_id res chain seq x y z
N MET A 1 8.76 -3.10 -20.29
CA MET A 1 9.46 -1.91 -19.76
C MET A 1 10.05 -2.17 -18.37
N LEU A 2 9.35 -2.89 -17.49
CA LEU A 2 9.76 -3.13 -16.09
C LEU A 2 10.70 -4.34 -15.87
N LYS A 3 10.51 -5.45 -16.61
CA LYS A 3 11.54 -6.52 -16.68
C LYS A 3 12.91 -6.02 -17.20
N LYS A 4 12.95 -4.83 -17.81
CA LYS A 4 14.19 -4.17 -18.27
C LYS A 4 14.84 -3.28 -17.22
N SER A 5 14.12 -2.83 -16.19
CA SER A 5 14.66 -1.91 -15.17
C SER A 5 15.38 -2.63 -14.03
N ASN A 6 15.23 -3.97 -13.92
CA ASN A 6 15.83 -4.80 -12.86
C ASN A 6 15.60 -4.24 -11.45
N ILE A 7 14.46 -3.58 -11.24
CA ILE A 7 14.07 -3.01 -9.96
C ILE A 7 13.44 -4.12 -9.15
N ASN A 8 14.06 -4.40 -8.00
CA ASN A 8 13.63 -5.44 -7.09
C ASN A 8 13.04 -4.80 -5.84
N ASP A 9 11.71 -4.65 -5.81
CA ASP A 9 10.98 -4.10 -4.67
C ASP A 9 9.83 -5.02 -4.28
N TRP A 10 9.79 -5.40 -3.01
CA TRP A 10 8.81 -6.32 -2.46
C TRP A 10 7.37 -5.87 -2.69
N LEU A 11 7.03 -4.60 -2.40
CA LEU A 11 5.65 -4.12 -2.47
C LEU A 11 5.19 -4.10 -3.92
N TYR A 12 6.05 -3.60 -4.80
CA TYR A 12 5.77 -3.56 -6.22
C TYR A 12 5.54 -4.96 -6.82
N ASN A 13 6.43 -5.91 -6.52
CA ASN A 13 6.30 -7.29 -7.00
C ASN A 13 5.05 -7.96 -6.43
N PHE A 14 4.76 -7.80 -5.13
CA PHE A 14 3.54 -8.33 -4.52
C PHE A 14 2.27 -7.87 -5.24
N LEU A 15 2.17 -6.57 -5.55
CA LEU A 15 1.01 -6.02 -6.25
C LEU A 15 0.91 -6.54 -7.69
N LEU A 16 2.03 -6.68 -8.41
CA LEU A 16 2.02 -7.21 -9.78
C LEU A 16 1.68 -8.70 -9.83
N ASP A 17 2.33 -9.51 -9.00
CA ASP A 17 2.13 -10.97 -8.99
C ASP A 17 0.66 -11.32 -8.67
N SER A 18 0.03 -10.51 -7.81
CA SER A 18 -1.39 -10.67 -7.47
C SER A 18 -2.35 -10.44 -8.65
N LEU A 19 -1.92 -9.70 -9.69
CA LEU A 19 -2.71 -9.48 -10.91
C LEU A 19 -2.61 -10.66 -11.88
N ASP A 20 -1.43 -11.26 -11.97
CA ASP A 20 -1.14 -12.36 -12.90
C ASP A 20 -1.53 -13.74 -12.34
N GLY A 21 -1.90 -13.82 -11.05
CA GLY A 21 -2.33 -15.06 -10.39
C GLY A 21 -1.19 -16.06 -10.14
N GLU A 22 0.06 -15.61 -10.30
CA GLU A 22 1.26 -16.41 -10.01
C GLU A 22 1.53 -16.45 -8.50
N GLN A 23 2.12 -17.56 -8.03
CA GLN A 23 2.51 -17.69 -6.63
C GLN A 23 3.67 -16.77 -6.31
N ILE A 24 3.59 -16.15 -5.13
CA ILE A 24 4.51 -15.13 -4.63
C ILE A 24 5.92 -15.74 -4.45
N GLU A 25 6.78 -15.66 -5.46
CA GLU A 25 8.21 -15.86 -5.26
C GLU A 25 8.79 -14.56 -4.71
N VAL A 26 8.63 -14.41 -3.39
CA VAL A 26 8.90 -13.14 -2.73
C VAL A 26 10.39 -12.81 -2.76
N SER A 27 10.78 -11.89 -3.62
CA SER A 27 11.93 -11.06 -3.29
C SER A 27 11.68 -10.38 -1.95
N LYS A 28 12.55 -10.61 -0.96
CA LYS A 28 12.46 -9.96 0.35
C LYS A 28 12.99 -8.53 0.35
N GLU A 29 13.59 -8.09 -0.74
CA GLU A 29 14.24 -6.79 -0.82
C GLU A 29 13.18 -5.70 -0.99
N MET A 30 13.23 -4.69 -0.13
CA MET A 30 12.33 -3.55 -0.15
C MET A 30 13.17 -2.30 -0.29
N LEU A 31 12.85 -1.45 -1.27
CA LEU A 31 13.61 -0.23 -1.52
C LEU A 31 13.33 0.86 -0.49
N PHE A 32 12.11 0.86 0.08
CA PHE A 32 11.66 1.85 1.06
C PHE A 32 11.14 1.19 2.34
N PRO A 33 12.01 0.50 3.11
CA PRO A 33 11.60 -0.24 4.30
C PRO A 33 10.97 0.66 5.37
N ASN A 34 11.46 1.89 5.53
CA ASN A 34 10.91 2.84 6.50
C ASN A 34 9.45 3.20 6.20
N SER A 35 9.05 3.17 4.93
CA SER A 35 7.69 3.49 4.51
C SER A 35 6.80 2.26 4.51
N PHE A 36 7.27 1.11 4.01
CA PHE A 36 6.35 0.00 3.66
C PHE A 36 6.51 -1.29 4.49
N THR A 37 7.40 -1.33 5.50
CA THR A 37 7.55 -2.54 6.34
C THR A 37 6.24 -2.94 7.03
N THR A 38 5.42 -1.98 7.48
CA THR A 38 4.13 -2.31 8.10
C THR A 38 3.18 -3.01 7.11
N LEU A 39 3.19 -2.64 5.82
CA LEU A 39 2.39 -3.33 4.79
C LEU A 39 2.87 -4.76 4.53
N GLN A 40 4.18 -5.00 4.57
CA GLN A 40 4.71 -6.36 4.52
C GLN A 40 4.21 -7.23 5.66
N ARG A 41 4.14 -6.65 6.86
CA ARG A 41 3.56 -7.33 8.02
C ARG A 41 2.07 -7.61 7.85
N VAL A 42 1.30 -6.71 7.23
CA VAL A 42 -0.12 -6.97 6.89
C VAL A 42 -0.27 -8.24 6.04
N VAL A 43 0.64 -8.47 5.09
CA VAL A 43 0.60 -9.66 4.24
C VAL A 43 0.83 -10.94 5.03
N TYR A 44 1.83 -10.97 5.92
CA TYR A 44 2.28 -12.21 6.58
C TYR A 44 1.74 -12.45 7.99
N GLU A 45 1.28 -11.43 8.71
CA GLU A 45 0.80 -11.56 10.10
C GLU A 45 -0.74 -11.65 10.17
N GLU A 46 -1.27 -12.21 11.26
CA GLU A 46 -2.72 -12.41 11.45
C GLU A 46 -3.49 -11.13 11.83
N ASN A 47 -2.84 -10.20 12.53
CA ASN A 47 -3.41 -8.94 13.02
C ASN A 47 -3.47 -7.85 11.93
N LYS A 48 -4.03 -8.21 10.76
CA LYS A 48 -3.98 -7.40 9.54
C LYS A 48 -4.68 -6.05 9.70
N ILE A 49 -5.81 -6.00 10.41
CA ILE A 49 -6.57 -4.77 10.62
C ILE A 49 -5.84 -3.80 11.54
N GLU A 50 -5.26 -4.26 12.66
CA GLU A 50 -4.48 -3.37 13.51
C GLU A 50 -3.26 -2.81 12.78
N LEU A 51 -2.62 -3.64 11.94
CA LEU A 51 -1.46 -3.22 11.15
C LEU A 51 -1.84 -2.20 10.06
N LEU A 52 -2.95 -2.40 9.35
CA LEU A 52 -3.46 -1.42 8.39
C LEU A 52 -3.82 -0.09 9.07
N LYS A 53 -4.51 -0.12 10.22
CA LYS A 53 -4.78 1.11 11.00
C LYS A 53 -3.50 1.81 11.42
N LYS A 54 -2.51 1.07 11.90
CA LYS A 54 -1.20 1.62 12.27
C LYS A 54 -0.55 2.30 11.05
N TYR A 55 -0.53 1.62 9.91
CA TYR A 55 0.06 2.15 8.69
C TYR A 55 -0.60 3.47 8.27
N LEU A 56 -1.93 3.48 8.18
CA LEU A 56 -2.70 4.66 7.74
C LEU A 56 -2.51 5.87 8.67
N ASN A 57 -2.48 5.62 9.98
CA ASN A 57 -2.41 6.70 10.97
C ASN A 57 -0.99 7.24 11.20
N ASN A 58 0.04 6.39 11.05
CA ASN A 58 1.40 6.74 11.48
C ASN A 58 2.41 6.75 10.32
N ASP A 59 2.25 5.84 9.36
CA ASP A 59 3.30 5.54 8.38
C ASP A 59 3.00 6.16 6.99
N TRP A 60 1.74 6.36 6.63
CA TRP A 60 1.33 6.81 5.29
C TRP A 60 1.59 8.31 5.02
N TYR A 61 0.91 9.19 5.76
CA TYR A 61 1.00 10.64 5.54
C TYR A 61 1.78 11.30 6.68
N ASN A 62 3.11 11.29 6.58
CA ASN A 62 4.04 11.89 7.54
C ASN A 62 5.15 12.67 6.82
N GLU A 63 5.94 13.46 7.55
CA GLU A 63 6.96 14.35 6.94
C GLU A 63 8.06 13.61 6.17
N ASP A 64 8.28 12.33 6.49
CA ASP A 64 9.26 11.47 5.80
C ASP A 64 8.69 10.85 4.51
N CYS A 65 7.38 11.00 4.25
CA CYS A 65 6.77 10.47 3.05
C CYS A 65 6.97 11.42 1.86
N GLY A 66 7.31 10.86 0.70
CA GLY A 66 7.53 11.65 -0.51
C GLY A 66 6.28 12.40 -1.01
N CYS A 67 5.09 12.08 -0.49
CA CYS A 67 3.84 12.79 -0.78
C CYS A 67 3.46 13.86 0.25
N TYR A 68 4.25 14.04 1.32
CA TYR A 68 3.98 15.07 2.32
C TYR A 68 3.95 16.44 1.67
N GLU A 69 2.86 17.17 1.89
CA GLU A 69 2.61 18.47 1.27
C GLU A 69 2.81 18.53 -0.26
N ALA A 70 2.73 17.40 -0.98
CA ALA A 70 2.93 17.37 -2.43
C ALA A 70 1.94 18.28 -3.19
N HIS A 71 0.74 18.52 -2.64
CA HIS A 71 -0.25 19.47 -3.15
C HIS A 71 0.21 20.94 -3.15
N LYS A 72 1.22 21.29 -2.34
CA LYS A 72 1.85 22.61 -2.31
C LYS A 72 3.02 22.72 -3.31
N SER A 73 3.49 21.59 -3.84
CA SER A 73 4.59 21.56 -4.79
C SER A 73 4.19 22.13 -6.14
N LYS A 74 5.11 22.87 -6.78
CA LYS A 74 4.94 23.37 -8.15
C LYS A 74 5.21 22.30 -9.22
N GLN A 75 5.64 21.10 -8.82
CA GLN A 75 6.10 20.04 -9.72
C GLN A 75 4.99 19.09 -10.21
N ASN A 76 3.71 19.38 -9.92
CA ASN A 76 2.57 18.51 -10.28
C ASN A 76 2.74 17.04 -9.84
N ILE A 77 3.33 16.85 -8.66
CA ILE A 77 3.63 15.53 -8.08
C ILE A 77 2.53 15.03 -7.13
N TYR A 78 1.42 15.78 -6.99
CA TYR A 78 0.32 15.43 -6.12
C TYR A 78 -0.62 14.43 -6.80
N TYR A 79 -0.78 13.26 -6.19
CA TYR A 79 -1.64 12.18 -6.68
C TYR A 79 -2.81 11.85 -5.74
N GLY A 80 -3.10 12.72 -4.78
CA GLY A 80 -4.15 12.53 -3.78
C GLY A 80 -3.61 12.26 -2.38
N TYR A 81 -4.51 12.13 -1.41
CA TYR A 81 -4.19 11.74 -0.04
C TYR A 81 -4.43 10.25 0.23
N TRP A 82 -5.01 9.53 -0.73
CA TRP A 82 -5.43 8.14 -0.56
C TRP A 82 -4.24 7.19 -0.60
N SER A 83 -4.18 6.29 0.39
CA SER A 83 -3.27 5.14 0.39
C SER A 83 -3.84 4.06 -0.52
N PHE A 84 -3.42 4.08 -1.79
CA PHE A 84 -3.87 3.11 -2.77
C PHE A 84 -3.33 1.70 -2.46
N GLU A 85 -2.10 1.62 -1.98
CA GLU A 85 -1.44 0.37 -1.61
C GLU A 85 -2.11 -0.32 -0.41
N ALA A 86 -2.57 0.42 0.61
CA ALA A 86 -3.32 -0.19 1.71
C ALA A 86 -4.65 -0.77 1.23
N GLY A 87 -5.39 -0.03 0.39
CA GLY A 87 -6.64 -0.51 -0.20
C GLY A 87 -6.44 -1.72 -1.12
N ALA A 88 -5.40 -1.70 -1.95
CA ALA A 88 -5.05 -2.81 -2.83
C ALA A 88 -4.73 -4.08 -2.03
N ILE A 89 -3.89 -3.99 -1.00
CA ILE A 89 -3.55 -5.13 -0.12
C ILE A 89 -4.81 -5.70 0.55
N ALA A 90 -5.68 -4.83 1.10
CA ALA A 90 -6.93 -5.28 1.71
C ALA A 90 -7.82 -6.05 0.73
N LYS A 91 -7.94 -5.56 -0.52
CA LYS A 91 -8.71 -6.21 -1.58
C LYS A 91 -8.10 -7.54 -2.04
N ILE A 92 -6.79 -7.57 -2.29
CA ILE A 92 -6.06 -8.76 -2.72
C ILE A 92 -6.19 -9.89 -1.69
N LEU A 93 -6.03 -9.55 -0.41
CA LEU A 93 -6.08 -10.50 0.70
C LEU A 93 -7.50 -10.80 1.20
N LYS A 94 -8.53 -10.18 0.62
CA LYS A 94 -9.94 -10.31 1.03
C LYS A 94 -10.15 -10.06 2.53
N ILE A 95 -9.49 -9.03 3.06
CA ILE A 95 -9.58 -8.66 4.47
C ILE A 95 -10.97 -8.07 4.74
N ASN A 96 -11.63 -8.47 5.83
CA ASN A 96 -12.82 -7.75 6.32
C ASN A 96 -12.39 -6.41 6.94
N ASP A 97 -12.39 -5.38 6.12
CA ASP A 97 -11.91 -4.03 6.38
C ASP A 97 -13.01 -3.05 6.79
N THR A 98 -14.19 -3.54 7.18
CA THR A 98 -15.33 -2.70 7.61
C THR A 98 -14.91 -1.67 8.68
N GLN A 99 -13.97 -2.04 9.55
CA GLN A 99 -13.46 -1.16 10.61
C GLN A 99 -12.55 -0.02 10.12
N LEU A 100 -12.12 -0.05 8.85
CA LEU A 100 -11.27 0.96 8.23
C LEU A 100 -12.10 2.02 7.48
N ARG A 101 -13.42 1.84 7.36
CA ARG A 101 -14.31 2.72 6.58
C ARG A 101 -14.11 4.20 6.84
N ASP A 102 -14.02 4.58 8.11
CA ASP A 102 -13.87 5.98 8.53
C ASP A 102 -12.41 6.35 8.86
N THR A 103 -11.46 5.47 8.54
CA THR A 103 -10.02 5.76 8.76
C THR A 103 -9.52 6.71 7.68
N GLN A 104 -8.90 7.80 8.11
CA GLN A 104 -8.34 8.78 7.19
C GLN A 104 -7.37 8.13 6.21
N TYR A 105 -7.40 8.58 4.95
CA TYR A 105 -6.58 8.08 3.84
C TYR A 105 -6.91 6.67 3.34
N TYR A 106 -7.80 5.92 4.01
CA TYR A 106 -8.23 4.62 3.51
C TYR A 106 -9.28 4.78 2.40
N PRO A 107 -9.05 4.24 1.20
CA PRO A 107 -9.97 4.42 0.08
C PRO A 107 -11.12 3.40 0.09
N TYR A 108 -11.92 3.37 1.16
CA TYR A 108 -12.95 2.34 1.39
C TYR A 108 -13.90 2.14 0.20
N ASP A 109 -14.48 3.23 -0.32
CA ASP A 109 -15.46 3.15 -1.42
C ASP A 109 -14.84 2.62 -2.72
N MET A 110 -13.56 2.88 -2.96
CA MET A 110 -12.85 2.37 -4.14
C MET A 110 -12.48 0.88 -3.98
N VAL A 111 -12.13 0.46 -2.77
CA VAL A 111 -11.93 -0.97 -2.46
C VAL A 111 -13.21 -1.76 -2.73
N HIS A 112 -14.37 -1.21 -2.39
CA HIS A 112 -15.67 -1.86 -2.55
C HIS A 112 -16.37 -1.54 -3.88
N TYR A 113 -15.69 -0.85 -4.81
CA TYR A 113 -16.28 -0.52 -6.09
C TYR A 113 -16.44 -1.76 -6.96
N LYS A 114 -17.67 -1.97 -7.47
CA LYS A 114 -18.07 -3.10 -8.34
C LYS A 114 -17.82 -4.48 -7.72
N GLU A 115 -17.98 -4.60 -6.42
CA GLU A 115 -18.24 -5.91 -5.81
C GLU A 115 -19.54 -6.53 -6.33
#